data_AF-A0A3M0ZMB9-F1
#
_entry.id   AF-A0A3M0ZMB9-F1
#
_cell.length_a   1.000
_cell.length_b   1.000
_cell.length_c   1.000
_cell.angle_alpha   90.00
_cell.angle_beta   90.00
_cell.angle_gamma   90.00
#
_symmetry.space_group_name_H-M   'P 1'
#
loop_
_entity.id
_entity.type
_entity.pdbx_description
1 polymer ?
#
loop_
_entity_poly.entity_id
_entity_poly.type
_entity_poly.pdbx_seq_one_letter_code
_entity_poly.pdbx_strand_id
1 'polypeptide(L)'
;MCCEVAVNESSIDCSGFESKFDAYVDAALEPADMAMLAAHVRCCPHCDEIVTRYQEARALLTTAVAERAAAVDVSGLWESIEGRLDPLPKRQSPIAAALGAVREWFEGQSAWSLGWRAGVFAAVTAAVAVVVSLAMRTPDRTRIAAVAPTPAVRIDSMEVAAGHTVSTWVRPRRQTQIIWVSDDGGGGFGFHNASHGR
;
A
#
# COMPACT_ATOMS: atom_id res chain seq x y z
N MET A 1 -28.65 23.38 -25.05
CA MET A 1 -27.87 23.42 -26.29
C MET A 1 -26.41 23.71 -25.94
N CYS A 2 -25.61 22.69 -25.55
CA CYS A 2 -24.19 22.90 -25.21
C CYS A 2 -23.24 21.81 -25.72
N CYS A 3 -23.70 20.84 -26.52
CA CYS A 3 -22.79 19.84 -27.11
C CYS A 3 -23.28 19.38 -28.48
N GLU A 4 -23.45 20.33 -29.39
CA GLU A 4 -23.48 20.06 -30.84
C GLU A 4 -22.11 20.47 -31.42
N VAL A 5 -21.03 20.08 -30.73
CA VAL A 5 -19.69 20.18 -31.27
C VAL A 5 -19.49 18.94 -32.12
N ALA A 6 -19.26 19.16 -33.41
CA ALA A 6 -19.01 18.16 -34.44
C ALA A 6 -18.38 16.88 -33.87
N VAL A 7 -19.11 15.78 -34.06
CA VAL A 7 -18.76 14.41 -33.68
C VAL A 7 -17.41 14.06 -34.33
N ASN A 8 -16.34 14.41 -33.64
CA ASN A 8 -15.07 13.72 -33.79
C ASN A 8 -15.24 12.42 -33.00
N GLU A 9 -14.96 11.28 -33.62
CA GLU A 9 -15.14 9.90 -33.10
C GLU A 9 -14.46 9.59 -31.74
N SER A 10 -13.86 10.58 -31.07
CA SER A 10 -13.20 10.48 -29.77
C SER A 10 -13.96 11.15 -28.62
N SER A 11 -15.23 11.51 -28.77
CA SER A 11 -16.02 12.02 -27.63
C SER A 11 -16.40 10.88 -26.70
N ILE A 12 -15.84 10.87 -25.48
CA ILE A 12 -16.25 9.94 -24.42
C ILE A 12 -17.74 10.14 -24.09
N ASP A 13 -18.49 9.05 -23.98
CA ASP A 13 -19.88 9.05 -23.54
C ASP A 13 -19.99 8.95 -22.01
N CYS A 14 -21.21 9.07 -21.47
CA CYS A 14 -21.42 9.00 -20.01
C CYS A 14 -20.98 7.64 -19.43
N SER A 15 -21.20 6.55 -20.18
CA SER A 15 -20.76 5.20 -19.77
C SER A 15 -19.23 5.10 -19.68
N GLY A 16 -18.53 5.64 -20.68
CA GLY A 16 -17.08 5.74 -20.69
C GLY A 16 -16.57 6.58 -19.53
N PHE A 17 -17.22 7.71 -19.23
CA PHE A 17 -16.91 8.52 -18.05
C PHE A 17 -17.10 7.72 -16.75
N GLU A 18 -18.23 7.06 -16.57
CA GLU A 18 -18.53 6.25 -15.38
C GLU A 18 -17.49 5.16 -15.14
N SER A 19 -17.03 4.49 -16.19
CA SER A 19 -16.00 3.44 -16.10
C SER A 19 -14.64 3.96 -15.63
N LYS A 20 -14.34 5.25 -15.89
CA LYS A 20 -13.08 5.93 -15.54
C LYS A 20 -13.22 6.89 -14.36
N PHE A 21 -14.41 7.04 -13.78
CA PHE A 21 -14.71 8.02 -12.75
C PHE A 21 -13.79 7.91 -11.53
N ASP A 22 -13.59 6.69 -11.01
CA ASP A 22 -12.71 6.46 -9.85
C ASP A 22 -11.28 6.95 -10.13
N ALA A 23 -10.72 6.64 -11.31
CA ALA A 23 -9.38 7.09 -11.69
C ALA A 23 -9.32 8.61 -11.94
N TYR A 24 -10.41 9.21 -12.44
CA TYR A 24 -10.53 10.65 -12.64
C TYR A 24 -10.50 11.41 -11.31
N VAL A 25 -11.26 10.97 -10.31
CA VAL A 25 -11.31 11.65 -8.99
C VAL A 25 -10.02 11.47 -8.18
N ASP A 26 -9.31 10.36 -8.39
CA ASP A 26 -8.02 10.07 -7.77
C ASP A 26 -6.83 10.71 -8.52
N ALA A 27 -7.09 11.42 -9.62
CA ALA A 27 -6.08 11.97 -10.53
C ALA A 27 -5.05 10.91 -11.02
N ALA A 28 -5.52 9.67 -11.20
CA ALA A 28 -4.72 8.51 -11.59
C ALA A 28 -4.78 8.22 -13.10
N LEU A 29 -5.39 9.11 -13.89
CA LEU A 29 -5.45 9.02 -15.35
C LEU A 29 -4.27 9.73 -16.00
N GLU A 30 -3.90 9.28 -17.21
CA GLU A 30 -2.97 10.01 -18.08
C GLU A 30 -3.48 11.44 -18.36
N PRO A 31 -2.61 12.44 -18.53
CA PRO A 31 -3.02 13.84 -18.69
C PRO A 31 -3.99 14.06 -19.87
N ALA A 32 -3.84 13.31 -20.96
CA ALA A 32 -4.74 13.37 -22.11
C ALA A 32 -6.16 12.89 -21.79
N ASP A 33 -6.27 11.79 -21.04
CA ASP A 33 -7.55 11.25 -20.57
C ASP A 33 -8.20 12.21 -19.56
N MET A 34 -7.43 12.77 -18.62
CA MET A 34 -7.93 13.77 -17.67
C MET A 34 -8.55 14.98 -18.40
N ALA A 35 -7.88 15.51 -19.43
CA ALA A 35 -8.38 16.65 -20.19
C ALA A 35 -9.67 16.32 -20.95
N MET A 36 -9.75 15.12 -21.54
CA MET A 36 -10.93 14.64 -22.25
C MET A 36 -12.13 14.48 -21.30
N LEU A 37 -11.95 13.83 -20.15
CA LEU A 37 -13.02 13.66 -19.16
C LEU A 37 -13.46 15.00 -18.58
N ALA A 38 -12.52 15.91 -18.28
CA ALA A 38 -12.85 17.25 -17.82
C ALA A 38 -13.63 18.06 -18.87
N ALA A 39 -13.35 17.87 -20.16
CA ALA A 39 -14.17 18.46 -21.22
C ALA A 39 -15.59 17.87 -21.23
N HIS A 40 -15.76 16.56 -21.06
CA HIS A 40 -17.07 15.93 -20.96
C HIS A 40 -17.87 16.44 -19.76
N VAL A 41 -17.27 16.48 -18.57
CA VAL A 41 -17.92 16.98 -17.32
C VAL A 41 -18.45 18.39 -17.52
N ARG A 42 -17.66 19.30 -18.12
CA ARG A 42 -18.10 20.69 -18.40
C ARG A 42 -19.31 20.80 -19.33
N CYS A 43 -19.55 19.79 -20.17
CA CYS A 43 -20.61 19.83 -21.17
C CYS A 43 -21.82 18.96 -20.81
N CYS A 44 -21.67 18.03 -19.87
CA CYS A 44 -22.69 17.06 -19.48
C CYS A 44 -23.19 17.37 -18.06
N PRO A 45 -24.39 17.99 -17.89
CA PRO A 45 -24.91 18.37 -16.57
C PRO A 45 -25.03 17.20 -15.58
N HIS A 46 -25.30 16.00 -16.09
CA HIS A 46 -25.40 14.80 -15.25
C HIS A 46 -24.04 14.38 -14.67
N CYS A 47 -22.98 14.39 -15.51
CA CYS A 47 -21.63 14.05 -15.05
C CYS A 47 -21.05 15.15 -14.15
N ASP A 48 -21.37 16.41 -14.44
CA ASP A 48 -21.05 17.55 -13.57
C ASP A 48 -21.64 17.37 -12.17
N GLU A 49 -22.94 17.09 -12.08
CA GLU A 49 -23.62 16.84 -10.80
C GLU A 49 -22.99 15.69 -10.01
N ILE A 50 -22.61 14.60 -10.66
CA ILE A 50 -21.92 13.46 -10.02
C ILE A 50 -20.57 13.91 -9.45
N VAL A 51 -19.78 14.67 -10.22
CA VAL A 51 -18.48 15.19 -9.77
C VAL A 51 -18.65 16.17 -8.61
N THR A 52 -19.61 17.09 -8.68
CA THR A 52 -19.91 18.04 -7.61
C THR A 52 -20.27 17.33 -6.30
N ARG A 53 -21.22 16.38 -6.34
CA ARG A 53 -21.62 15.61 -5.15
C ARG A 53 -20.46 14.84 -4.54
N TYR A 54 -19.58 14.28 -5.37
CA TYR A 54 -18.38 13.60 -4.88
C TYR A 54 -17.41 14.58 -4.20
N GLN A 55 -17.17 15.76 -4.79
CA GLN A 55 -16.31 16.78 -4.21
C GLN A 55 -16.85 17.31 -2.88
N GLU A 56 -18.16 17.52 -2.78
CA GLU A 56 -18.84 17.90 -1.54
C GLU A 56 -18.67 16.82 -0.46
N ALA A 57 -18.94 15.56 -0.79
CA ALA A 57 -18.76 14.44 0.13
C ALA A 57 -17.30 14.31 0.61
N ARG A 58 -16.33 14.47 -0.31
CA ARG A 58 -14.91 14.45 0.01
C ARG A 58 -14.53 15.61 0.93
N ALA A 59 -15.07 16.81 0.71
CA ALA A 59 -14.81 17.96 1.57
C ALA A 59 -15.31 17.69 2.99
N LEU A 60 -16.55 17.21 3.14
CA LEU A 60 -17.13 16.86 4.44
C LEU A 60 -16.32 15.78 5.17
N LEU A 61 -15.93 14.71 4.47
CA LEU A 61 -15.10 13.64 5.05
C LEU A 61 -13.72 14.16 5.46
N THR A 62 -13.10 15.00 4.64
CA THR A 62 -11.78 15.57 4.93
C THR A 62 -11.85 16.46 6.18
N THR A 63 -12.89 17.28 6.30
CA THR A 63 -13.12 18.11 7.49
C THR A 63 -13.34 17.24 8.73
N ALA A 64 -14.21 16.24 8.65
CA ALA A 64 -14.48 15.35 9.79
C ALA A 64 -13.23 14.58 10.24
N VAL A 65 -12.41 14.11 9.29
CA VAL A 65 -11.13 13.44 9.60
C VAL A 65 -10.13 14.43 10.20
N ALA A 66 -10.05 15.66 9.70
CA ALA A 66 -9.17 16.69 10.24
C ALA A 66 -9.55 17.09 11.67
N GLU A 67 -10.84 17.26 11.96
CA GLU A 67 -11.35 17.51 13.31
C GLU A 67 -11.02 16.37 14.26
N ARG A 68 -11.19 15.12 13.80
CA ARG A 68 -10.86 13.93 14.60
C ARG A 68 -9.35 13.83 14.84
N ALA A 69 -8.54 14.09 13.81
CA ALA A 69 -7.08 14.05 13.91
C ALA A 69 -6.54 15.14 14.84
N ALA A 70 -7.14 16.33 14.82
CA ALA A 70 -6.78 17.42 15.74
C ALA A 70 -7.11 17.11 17.20
N ALA A 71 -8.08 16.23 17.45
CA ALA A 71 -8.41 15.78 18.80
C ALA A 71 -7.51 14.64 19.31
N VAL A 72 -6.74 13.99 18.45
CA VAL A 72 -5.79 12.94 18.85
C VAL A 72 -4.50 13.59 19.32
N ASP A 73 -4.14 13.36 20.58
CA ASP A 73 -2.82 13.73 21.08
C ASP A 73 -1.76 12.84 20.43
N VAL A 74 -1.00 13.42 19.50
CA VAL A 74 0.13 12.77 18.83
C VAL A 74 1.47 13.14 19.49
N SER A 75 1.46 13.81 20.65
CA SER A 75 2.69 14.05 21.41
C SER A 75 3.31 12.71 21.84
N GLY A 76 4.59 12.51 21.55
CA GLY A 76 5.26 11.23 21.80
C GLY A 76 5.15 10.20 20.67
N LEU A 77 4.24 10.37 19.69
CA LEU A 77 4.14 9.43 18.56
C LEU A 77 5.43 9.45 17.73
N TRP A 78 5.96 10.65 17.46
CA TRP A 78 7.18 10.79 16.69
C TRP A 78 8.39 10.21 17.43
N GLU A 79 8.53 10.49 18.72
CA GLU A 79 9.59 9.94 19.57
C GLU A 79 9.50 8.41 19.66
N SER A 80 8.29 7.84 19.65
CA SER A 80 8.08 6.40 19.59
C SER A 80 8.50 5.80 18.24
N ILE A 81 8.19 6.48 17.13
CA ILE A 81 8.63 6.08 15.79
C ILE A 81 10.15 6.19 15.69
N GLU A 82 10.73 7.29 16.16
CA GLU A 82 12.16 7.55 16.16
C GLU A 82 12.91 6.52 17.02
N GLY A 83 12.42 6.20 18.22
CA GLY A 83 13.01 5.14 19.04
C GLY A 83 12.94 3.73 18.41
N ARG A 84 12.05 3.50 17.43
CA ARG A 84 11.98 2.24 16.67
C ARG A 84 12.78 2.28 15.37
N LEU A 85 12.90 3.45 14.75
CA LEU A 85 13.74 3.68 13.57
C LEU A 85 15.21 3.83 13.94
N ASP A 86 15.48 4.22 15.19
CA ASP A 86 16.81 4.24 15.76
C ASP A 86 17.44 2.88 15.46
N PRO A 87 18.60 2.87 14.78
CA PRO A 87 19.06 1.71 14.07
C PRO A 87 19.13 0.55 15.05
N LEU A 88 18.25 -0.44 14.85
CA LEU A 88 18.29 -1.73 15.56
C LEU A 88 19.76 -2.05 15.76
N PRO A 89 20.24 -2.12 17.02
CA PRO A 89 21.67 -2.05 17.35
C PRO A 89 22.38 -2.96 16.38
N LYS A 90 23.15 -2.37 15.43
CA LYS A 90 23.65 -3.03 14.21
C LYS A 90 23.92 -4.47 14.58
N ARG A 91 22.98 -5.38 14.29
CA ARG A 91 23.09 -6.77 14.70
C ARG A 91 24.30 -7.22 13.94
N GLN A 92 25.46 -7.25 14.61
CA GLN A 92 26.75 -7.47 13.98
C GLN A 92 26.58 -8.80 13.28
N SER A 93 26.32 -8.74 11.98
CA SER A 93 26.03 -9.97 11.27
C SER A 93 27.35 -10.73 11.42
N PRO A 94 27.32 -12.01 11.80
CA PRO A 94 28.55 -12.79 11.92
C PRO A 94 29.34 -12.73 10.60
N ILE A 95 28.66 -12.47 9.49
CA ILE A 95 29.21 -12.20 8.17
C ILE A 95 30.02 -10.89 8.11
N ALA A 96 29.53 -9.77 8.66
CA ALA A 96 30.27 -8.51 8.70
C ALA A 96 31.52 -8.59 9.58
N ALA A 97 31.44 -9.30 10.70
CA ALA A 97 32.60 -9.59 11.55
C ALA A 97 33.61 -10.50 10.81
N ALA A 98 33.14 -11.54 10.10
CA ALA A 98 33.99 -12.42 9.31
C ALA A 98 34.67 -11.67 8.14
N LEU A 99 33.97 -10.76 7.45
CA LEU A 99 34.54 -9.95 6.38
C LEU A 99 35.60 -8.97 6.91
N GLY A 100 35.40 -8.39 8.10
CA GLY A 100 36.42 -7.59 8.79
C GLY A 100 37.69 -8.39 9.07
N ALA A 101 37.55 -9.60 9.62
CA ALA A 101 38.68 -10.48 9.90
C ALA A 101 39.42 -10.94 8.62
N VAL A 102 38.71 -11.21 7.52
CA VAL A 102 39.33 -11.54 6.23
C VAL A 102 40.11 -10.34 5.69
N ARG A 103 39.59 -9.12 5.82
CA ARG A 103 40.27 -7.92 5.37
C ARG A 103 41.56 -7.65 6.16
N GLU A 104 41.52 -7.74 7.48
CA GLU A 104 42.72 -7.62 8.32
C GLU A 104 43.76 -8.71 7.99
N TRP A 105 43.32 -9.94 7.72
CA TRP A 105 44.21 -11.03 7.30
C TRP A 105 44.89 -10.76 5.95
N PHE A 106 44.19 -10.12 5.00
CA PHE A 106 44.77 -9.71 3.72
C PHE A 106 45.70 -8.50 3.83
N GLU A 107 45.37 -7.51 4.67
CA GLU A 107 46.20 -6.31 4.89
C GLU A 107 47.48 -6.64 5.70
N GLY A 108 47.45 -7.66 6.57
CA GLY A 108 48.62 -8.14 7.32
C GLY A 108 49.57 -9.07 6.55
N GLN A 109 49.22 -9.53 5.34
CA GLN A 109 50.11 -10.38 4.54
C GLN A 109 51.09 -9.55 3.72
N SER A 110 52.16 -9.11 4.38
CA SER A 110 53.33 -8.47 3.76
C SER A 110 53.94 -9.34 2.66
N ALA A 111 54.17 -8.73 1.50
CA ALA A 111 54.92 -9.05 0.26
C ALA A 111 55.76 -10.35 0.05
N TRP A 112 55.92 -11.26 1.01
CA TRP A 112 56.90 -12.36 0.96
C TRP A 112 56.39 -13.72 0.46
N SER A 113 55.16 -13.84 -0.06
CA SER A 113 54.65 -15.14 -0.55
C SER A 113 53.89 -15.05 -1.89
N LEU A 114 54.53 -14.50 -2.93
CA LEU A 114 53.98 -14.54 -4.29
C LEU A 114 53.90 -15.96 -4.90
N GLY A 115 54.66 -16.93 -4.40
CA GLY A 115 54.74 -18.28 -5.00
C GLY A 115 53.55 -19.20 -4.72
N TRP A 116 52.82 -19.04 -3.61
CA TRP A 116 51.76 -19.98 -3.19
C TRP A 116 50.34 -19.50 -3.52
N ARG A 117 50.21 -18.29 -4.07
CA ARG A 117 48.91 -17.63 -4.28
C ARG A 117 48.10 -18.22 -5.43
N ALA A 118 48.73 -18.75 -6.48
CA ALA A 118 48.00 -19.24 -7.66
C ALA A 118 47.06 -20.43 -7.36
N GLY A 119 47.38 -21.28 -6.38
CA GLY A 119 46.55 -22.44 -6.04
C GLY A 119 45.33 -22.10 -5.18
N VAL A 120 45.45 -21.16 -4.25
CA VAL A 120 44.38 -20.85 -3.27
C VAL A 120 43.28 -19.97 -3.87
N PHE A 121 43.62 -19.06 -4.79
CA PHE A 121 42.62 -18.20 -5.43
C PHE A 121 41.60 -18.97 -6.30
N ALA A 122 41.98 -20.11 -6.88
CA ALA A 122 41.07 -20.93 -7.70
C ALA A 122 39.98 -21.65 -6.88
N ALA A 123 40.26 -22.04 -5.64
CA ALA A 123 39.29 -22.72 -4.79
C ALA A 123 38.26 -21.74 -4.18
N VAL A 124 38.68 -20.52 -3.84
CA VAL A 124 37.81 -19.51 -3.22
C VAL A 124 36.78 -18.95 -4.22
N THR A 125 37.17 -18.75 -5.48
CA THR A 125 36.24 -18.24 -6.51
C THR A 125 35.10 -19.22 -6.80
N ALA A 126 35.36 -20.53 -6.81
CA ALA A 126 34.33 -21.55 -6.99
C ALA A 126 33.30 -21.56 -5.85
N ALA A 127 33.74 -21.42 -4.60
CA ALA A 127 32.84 -21.39 -3.44
C ALA A 127 31.94 -20.14 -3.42
N VAL A 128 32.50 -18.96 -3.75
CA VAL A 128 31.73 -17.71 -3.83
C VAL A 128 30.67 -17.79 -4.93
N ALA A 129 31.00 -18.34 -6.09
CA ALA A 129 30.04 -18.50 -7.19
C ALA A 129 28.84 -19.39 -6.82
N VAL A 130 29.06 -20.47 -6.06
CA VAL A 130 27.98 -21.35 -5.58
C VAL A 130 27.06 -20.64 -4.60
N VAL A 131 27.61 -19.88 -3.65
CA VAL A 131 26.80 -19.13 -2.66
C VAL A 131 26.00 -18.02 -3.34
N VAL A 132 26.58 -17.29 -4.29
CA VAL A 132 25.87 -16.26 -5.07
C VAL A 132 24.76 -16.88 -5.92
N SER A 133 25.00 -18.03 -6.55
CA SER A 133 23.99 -18.77 -7.32
C SER A 133 22.83 -19.24 -6.44
N LEU A 134 23.09 -19.68 -5.20
CA LEU A 134 22.06 -20.04 -4.23
C LEU A 134 21.28 -18.82 -3.70
N ALA A 135 21.95 -17.67 -3.50
CA ALA A 135 21.30 -16.45 -3.04
C ALA A 135 20.44 -15.75 -4.11
N MET A 136 20.81 -15.88 -5.39
CA MET A 136 20.03 -15.35 -6.52
C MET A 136 18.84 -16.22 -6.90
N ARG A 137 18.74 -17.46 -6.39
CA ARG A 137 17.50 -18.24 -6.47
C ARG A 137 16.48 -17.65 -5.51
N THR A 138 15.86 -16.55 -5.96
CA THR A 138 14.67 -15.99 -5.33
C THR A 138 13.65 -17.13 -5.17
N PRO A 139 13.07 -17.33 -3.98
CA PRO A 139 12.02 -18.32 -3.80
C PRO A 139 10.87 -17.91 -4.72
N ASP A 140 10.51 -18.82 -5.61
CA ASP A 140 9.46 -18.67 -6.60
C ASP A 140 8.12 -18.42 -5.87
N ARG A 141 7.81 -17.15 -5.61
CA ARG A 141 6.56 -16.70 -4.96
C ARG A 141 5.37 -16.68 -5.93
N THR A 142 5.51 -17.28 -7.11
CA THR A 142 4.47 -17.33 -8.14
C THR A 142 3.52 -18.53 -7.99
N ARG A 143 2.95 -18.72 -6.80
CA ARG A 143 1.72 -19.51 -6.62
C ARG A 143 0.80 -18.87 -5.58
N ILE A 144 0.35 -17.65 -5.87
CA ILE A 144 -0.95 -17.24 -5.37
C ILE A 144 -1.94 -17.95 -6.30
N ALA A 145 -2.58 -19.00 -5.78
CA ALA A 145 -3.58 -19.76 -6.49
C ALA A 145 -4.59 -18.79 -7.12
N ALA A 146 -4.94 -19.03 -8.39
CA ALA A 146 -6.11 -18.43 -9.00
C ALA A 146 -7.31 -18.73 -8.09
N VAL A 147 -7.78 -17.71 -7.38
CA VAL A 147 -8.97 -17.80 -6.55
C VAL A 147 -10.12 -18.08 -7.52
N ALA A 148 -10.61 -19.32 -7.51
CA ALA A 148 -11.82 -19.67 -8.24
C ALA A 148 -12.93 -18.68 -7.85
N PRO A 149 -13.77 -18.23 -8.80
CA PRO A 149 -14.86 -17.30 -8.51
C PRO A 149 -15.71 -17.90 -7.39
N THR A 150 -15.59 -17.32 -6.20
CA THR A 150 -16.33 -17.79 -5.04
C THR A 150 -17.77 -17.35 -5.25
N PRO A 151 -18.76 -18.26 -5.13
CA PRO A 151 -20.16 -17.88 -5.23
C PRO A 151 -20.43 -16.76 -4.23
N ALA A 152 -21.21 -15.76 -4.65
CA ALA A 152 -21.54 -14.60 -3.82
C ALA A 152 -22.11 -15.08 -2.48
N VAL A 153 -21.32 -14.94 -1.41
CA VAL A 153 -21.74 -15.30 -0.06
C VAL A 153 -22.67 -14.20 0.44
N ARG A 154 -23.95 -14.53 0.60
CA ARG A 154 -24.95 -13.66 1.21
C ARG A 154 -24.99 -13.94 2.71
N ILE A 155 -24.74 -12.91 3.52
CA ILE A 155 -24.80 -13.01 4.98
C ILE A 155 -26.17 -12.49 5.41
N ASP A 156 -27.07 -13.41 5.76
CA ASP A 156 -28.45 -13.06 6.15
C ASP A 156 -28.56 -12.69 7.64
N SER A 157 -27.61 -13.11 8.47
CA SER A 157 -27.51 -12.69 9.88
C SER A 157 -26.06 -12.74 10.36
N MET A 158 -25.72 -11.88 11.31
CA MET A 158 -24.41 -11.81 11.93
C MET A 158 -24.60 -11.74 13.44
N GLU A 159 -24.26 -12.82 14.14
CA GLU A 159 -24.20 -12.84 15.59
C GLU A 159 -22.78 -12.50 16.03
N VAL A 160 -22.65 -11.44 16.83
CA VAL A 160 -21.36 -10.95 17.33
C VAL A 160 -21.29 -11.28 18.82
N ALA A 161 -20.25 -12.02 19.22
CA ALA A 161 -20.01 -12.34 20.62
C ALA A 161 -19.75 -11.05 21.44
N ALA A 162 -20.11 -11.07 22.73
CA ALA A 162 -19.84 -9.94 23.62
C ALA A 162 -18.33 -9.61 23.63
N GLY A 163 -17.99 -8.33 23.46
CA GLY A 163 -16.59 -7.85 23.41
C GLY A 163 -15.95 -7.90 22.02
N HIS A 164 -16.72 -8.07 20.94
CA HIS A 164 -16.23 -7.91 19.58
C HIS A 164 -16.97 -6.77 18.90
N THR A 165 -16.25 -5.98 18.10
CA THR A 165 -16.83 -4.96 17.24
C THR A 165 -16.72 -5.40 15.79
N VAL A 166 -17.84 -5.40 15.06
CA VAL A 166 -17.85 -5.68 13.62
C VAL A 166 -18.25 -4.43 12.87
N SER A 167 -17.41 -4.08 11.89
CA SER A 167 -17.72 -3.02 10.92
C SER A 167 -17.84 -3.63 9.54
N THR A 168 -18.90 -3.26 8.83
CA THR A 168 -19.13 -3.67 7.45
C THR A 168 -19.04 -2.46 6.55
N TRP A 169 -18.24 -2.56 5.48
CA TRP A 169 -18.25 -1.57 4.41
C TRP A 169 -18.62 -2.25 3.10
N VAL A 170 -19.57 -1.66 2.39
CA VAL A 170 -20.03 -2.13 1.10
C VAL A 170 -19.61 -1.13 0.05
N ARG A 171 -18.84 -1.56 -0.95
CA ARG A 171 -18.54 -0.75 -2.13
C ARG A 171 -19.74 -0.82 -3.09
N PRO A 172 -20.52 0.26 -3.28
CA PRO A 172 -21.81 0.18 -3.99
C PRO A 172 -21.68 -0.32 -5.43
N ARG A 173 -20.58 0.04 -6.11
CA ARG A 173 -20.39 -0.25 -7.54
C ARG A 173 -19.85 -1.63 -7.86
N ARG A 174 -19.13 -2.28 -6.93
CA ARG A 174 -18.49 -3.59 -7.16
C ARG A 174 -19.12 -4.72 -6.36
N GLN A 175 -20.19 -4.44 -5.61
CA GLN A 175 -20.79 -5.37 -4.65
C GLN A 175 -19.76 -6.05 -3.73
N THR A 176 -18.63 -5.37 -3.50
CA THR A 176 -17.58 -5.89 -2.63
C THR A 176 -17.95 -5.51 -1.21
N GLN A 177 -18.24 -6.50 -0.38
CA GLN A 177 -18.46 -6.33 1.05
C GLN A 177 -17.17 -6.69 1.78
N ILE A 178 -16.65 -5.75 2.55
CA ILE A 178 -15.50 -5.97 3.44
C ILE A 178 -16.05 -5.99 4.87
N ILE A 179 -15.67 -7.02 5.62
CA ILE A 179 -16.07 -7.22 7.01
C ILE A 179 -14.79 -7.22 7.83
N TRP A 180 -14.69 -6.28 8.76
CA TRP A 180 -13.61 -6.26 9.74
C TRP A 180 -14.17 -6.66 11.10
N VAL A 181 -13.51 -7.62 11.73
CA VAL A 181 -13.82 -8.08 13.08
C VAL A 181 -12.63 -7.71 13.96
N SER A 182 -12.88 -6.88 14.98
CA SER A 182 -11.89 -6.56 16.02
C SER A 182 -12.30 -7.20 17.34
N ASP A 183 -11.31 -7.79 18.02
CA ASP A 183 -11.47 -8.38 19.34
C ASP A 183 -11.10 -7.31 20.39
N ASP A 184 -12.04 -6.90 21.23
CA ASP A 184 -11.84 -5.80 22.19
C ASP A 184 -11.06 -6.29 23.44
N GLY A 185 -10.70 -7.58 23.50
CA GLY A 185 -10.14 -8.27 24.66
C GLY A 185 -8.64 -8.05 24.96
N GLY A 186 -7.91 -7.22 24.22
CA GLY A 186 -6.45 -7.15 24.37
C GLY A 186 -5.77 -5.85 23.91
N GLY A 187 -6.12 -4.71 24.50
CA GLY A 187 -5.26 -3.52 24.54
C GLY A 187 -4.95 -2.83 23.20
N GLY A 188 -5.92 -2.08 22.67
CA GLY A 188 -5.78 -1.09 21.59
C GLY A 188 -6.62 -1.47 20.35
N PHE A 189 -7.59 -0.69 19.86
CA PHE A 189 -7.89 0.75 19.98
C PHE A 189 -9.30 0.99 20.52
N GLY A 190 -9.45 1.92 21.46
CA GLY A 190 -10.75 2.39 21.94
C GLY A 190 -11.13 3.73 21.34
N PHE A 191 -12.34 3.83 20.76
CA PHE A 191 -13.05 5.09 20.59
C PHE A 191 -14.35 5.05 21.40
N HIS A 192 -14.37 5.77 22.53
CA HIS A 192 -15.60 6.05 23.25
C HIS A 192 -16.32 7.22 22.56
N ASN A 193 -17.52 6.99 22.03
CA ASN A 193 -18.44 8.08 21.70
C ASN A 193 -19.17 8.52 22.98
N ALA A 194 -19.14 9.83 23.25
CA ALA A 194 -19.86 10.45 24.36
C ALA A 194 -21.37 10.17 24.23
N SER A 195 -21.91 9.49 25.22
CA SER A 195 -23.34 9.36 25.42
C SER A 195 -23.90 10.65 26.04
N HIS A 196 -24.83 11.24 25.29
CA HIS A 196 -26.04 11.98 25.67
C HIS A 196 -26.02 13.18 26.62
N GLY A 197 -26.64 14.26 26.14
CA GLY A 197 -27.32 15.27 26.96
C GLY A 197 -28.54 15.85 26.26
N ARG A 198 -29.67 15.11 26.34
CA ARG A 198 -31.08 15.45 26.02
C ARG A 198 -31.42 16.10 24.67
#